data_AF-A0A8T0FCT9-F1
#
_entry.id   AF-A0A8T0FCT9-F1
#
_cell.length_a   1.000
_cell.length_b   1.000
_cell.length_c   1.000
_cell.angle_alpha   90.00
_cell.angle_beta   90.00
_cell.angle_gamma   90.00
#
_symmetry.space_group_name_H-M   'P 1'
#
loop_
_entity.id
_entity.type
_entity.pdbx_description
1 polymer ?
#
loop_
_entity_poly.entity_id
_entity_poly.type
_entity_poly.pdbx_seq_one_letter_code
_entity_poly.pdbx_strand_id
1 'polypeptide(L)'
;MKDILVKFESGQKLMDVRKYDEAEKIFNEIIIDIEKMKTAHERKLWLSKIYNNLGFILYKKVEFNKAQELYRKSMTLNPSFAPAYYNHGVINYRLGLFESAVKDLRTAVLLEPQNSEFVTGLHESEVALNEIKKFVK
;
A
#
# COMPACT_ATOMS: atom_id res chain seq x y z
N MET A 1 8.42 -21.27 -5.19
CA MET A 1 7.44 -20.32 -5.79
C MET A 1 6.00 -20.71 -5.52
N LYS A 2 5.54 -21.94 -5.85
CA LYS A 2 4.15 -22.37 -5.62
C LYS A 2 3.70 -22.23 -4.15
N ASP A 3 4.57 -22.57 -3.20
CA ASP A 3 4.28 -22.43 -1.76
C ASP A 3 4.08 -20.96 -1.32
N ILE A 4 4.91 -20.03 -1.81
CA ILE A 4 4.80 -18.59 -1.51
C ILE A 4 3.48 -18.04 -2.03
N LEU A 5 3.08 -18.40 -3.25
CA LEU A 5 1.82 -17.95 -3.84
C LEU A 5 0.61 -18.43 -3.03
N VAL A 6 0.58 -19.71 -2.64
CA VAL A 6 -0.51 -20.29 -1.84
C VAL A 6 -0.62 -19.59 -0.48
N LYS A 7 0.50 -19.41 0.22
CA LYS A 7 0.52 -18.67 1.49
C LYS A 7 0.06 -17.23 1.29
N PHE A 8 0.51 -16.55 0.24
CA PHE A 8 0.12 -15.18 -0.05
C PHE A 8 -1.38 -15.03 -0.25
N GLU A 9 -1.98 -15.89 -1.09
CA GLU A 9 -3.44 -15.91 -1.31
C GLU A 9 -4.20 -16.23 -0.01
N SER A 10 -3.68 -17.13 0.82
CA SER A 10 -4.25 -17.40 2.14
C SER A 10 -4.21 -16.16 3.05
N GLY A 11 -3.09 -15.43 3.07
CA GLY A 11 -2.97 -14.17 3.80
C GLY A 11 -3.99 -13.12 3.33
N GLN A 12 -4.20 -12.99 2.02
CA GLN A 12 -5.21 -12.07 1.48
C GLN A 12 -6.64 -12.48 1.88
N LYS A 13 -7.00 -13.76 1.78
CA LYS A 13 -8.31 -14.25 2.23
C LYS A 13 -8.57 -13.94 3.70
N LEU A 14 -7.55 -14.07 4.55
CA LEU A 14 -7.66 -13.70 5.97
C LEU A 14 -7.91 -12.21 6.15
N MET A 15 -7.30 -11.34 5.33
CA MET A 15 -7.59 -9.91 5.34
C MET A 15 -9.03 -9.61 4.95
N ASP A 16 -9.59 -10.32 3.96
CA ASP A 16 -10.97 -10.14 3.50
C ASP A 16 -11.98 -10.46 4.61
N VAL A 17 -11.69 -11.49 5.42
CA VAL A 17 -12.49 -11.84 6.62
C VAL A 17 -12.02 -11.13 7.89
N ARG A 18 -11.19 -10.08 7.76
CA ARG A 18 -10.69 -9.21 8.84
C ARG A 18 -9.87 -9.91 9.94
N LYS A 19 -9.33 -11.10 9.65
CA LYS A 19 -8.42 -11.84 10.53
C LYS A 19 -6.98 -11.31 10.35
N TYR A 20 -6.76 -10.06 10.78
CA TYR A 20 -5.53 -9.34 10.49
C TYR A 20 -4.29 -9.91 11.17
N ASP A 21 -4.40 -10.40 12.41
CA ASP A 21 -3.26 -10.99 13.13
C ASP A 21 -2.81 -12.31 12.49
N GLU A 22 -3.76 -13.14 12.04
CA GLU A 22 -3.47 -14.37 11.31
C GLU A 22 -2.82 -14.06 9.95
N ALA A 23 -3.34 -13.07 9.22
CA ALA A 23 -2.77 -12.62 7.95
C ALA A 23 -1.33 -12.08 8.12
N GLU A 24 -1.10 -11.26 9.15
CA GLU A 24 0.21 -10.70 9.48
C GLU A 24 1.23 -11.80 9.76
N LYS A 25 0.84 -12.83 10.53
CA LYS A 25 1.69 -13.99 10.79
C LYS A 25 2.11 -14.68 9.49
N ILE A 26 1.15 -14.95 8.59
CA ILE A 26 1.44 -15.58 7.29
C ILE A 26 2.41 -14.72 6.47
N PHE A 27 2.19 -13.41 6.40
CA PHE A 27 3.07 -12.52 5.64
C PHE A 27 4.49 -12.48 6.20
N ASN A 28 4.65 -12.49 7.52
CA ASN A 28 5.97 -12.57 8.16
C ASN A 28 6.69 -13.89 7.88
N GLU A 29 5.97 -15.02 7.86
CA GLU A 29 6.52 -16.32 7.45
C GLU A 29 6.96 -16.31 5.97
N ILE A 30 6.16 -15.71 5.09
CA ILE A 30 6.49 -15.57 3.67
C ILE A 30 7.77 -14.73 3.47
N ILE A 31 7.99 -13.67 4.25
CA ILE A 31 9.21 -12.84 4.17
C ILE A 31 10.46 -13.70 4.39
N ILE A 32 10.46 -14.55 5.42
CA ILE A 32 11.59 -15.44 5.74
C ILE A 32 11.89 -16.37 4.57
N ASP A 33 10.85 -16.87 3.88
CA ASP A 33 11.03 -17.73 2.70
C ASP A 33 11.51 -16.95 1.48
N ILE A 34 11.03 -15.71 1.28
CA ILE A 34 11.48 -14.82 0.20
C ILE A 34 12.94 -14.39 0.39
N GLU A 35 13.40 -14.17 1.63
CA GLU A 35 14.79 -13.82 1.93
C GLU A 35 15.78 -14.92 1.52
N LYS A 36 15.34 -16.18 1.45
CA LYS A 36 16.15 -17.31 0.97
C LYS A 36 16.20 -17.41 -0.57
N MET A 37 15.37 -16.67 -1.30
CA MET A 37 15.36 -16.71 -2.76
C MET A 37 16.70 -16.21 -3.33
N LYS A 38 17.15 -16.77 -4.46
CA LYS A 38 18.37 -16.31 -5.14
C LYS A 38 18.08 -15.16 -6.12
N THR A 39 16.87 -15.10 -6.63
CA THR A 39 16.41 -14.16 -7.67
C THR A 39 16.05 -12.81 -7.07
N ALA A 40 16.98 -11.85 -7.12
CA ALA A 40 16.79 -10.53 -6.51
C ALA A 40 15.57 -9.77 -7.07
N HIS A 41 15.26 -9.92 -8.37
CA HIS A 41 14.11 -9.28 -8.99
C HIS A 41 12.78 -9.83 -8.45
N GLU A 42 12.60 -11.15 -8.46
CA GLU A 42 11.39 -11.80 -7.92
C GLU A 42 11.23 -11.52 -6.43
N ARG A 43 12.33 -11.48 -5.68
CA ARG A 43 12.34 -11.10 -4.26
C ARG A 43 11.74 -9.71 -4.05
N LYS A 44 12.21 -8.71 -4.79
CA LYS A 44 11.70 -7.33 -4.70
C LYS A 44 10.21 -7.26 -5.07
N LEU A 45 9.80 -7.98 -6.11
CA LEU A 45 8.41 -8.04 -6.55
C LEU A 45 7.50 -8.58 -5.43
N TRP A 46 7.85 -9.72 -4.82
CA TRP A 46 7.07 -10.30 -3.73
C TRP A 46 7.10 -9.44 -2.46
N LEU A 47 8.28 -8.96 -2.04
CA LEU A 47 8.39 -8.13 -0.85
C LEU A 47 7.59 -6.84 -0.97
N SER A 48 7.53 -6.22 -2.16
CA SER A 48 6.68 -5.03 -2.36
C SER A 48 5.21 -5.31 -2.06
N LYS A 49 4.63 -6.38 -2.63
CA LYS A 49 3.25 -6.80 -2.37
C LYS A 49 3.00 -7.13 -0.90
N ILE A 50 3.94 -7.83 -0.25
CA ILE A 50 3.84 -8.20 1.16
C ILE A 50 3.85 -6.95 2.06
N TYR A 51 4.80 -6.04 1.85
CA TYR A 51 4.87 -4.82 2.65
C TYR A 51 3.65 -3.92 2.44
N ASN A 52 3.07 -3.89 1.23
CA ASN A 52 1.79 -3.23 1.01
C ASN A 52 0.65 -3.87 1.83
N ASN A 53 0.55 -5.20 1.85
CA ASN A 53 -0.50 -5.88 2.61
C ASN A 53 -0.33 -5.71 4.13
N LEU A 54 0.91 -5.80 4.63
CA LEU A 54 1.23 -5.50 6.03
C LEU A 54 0.91 -4.03 6.37
N GLY A 55 1.22 -3.09 5.47
CA GLY A 55 0.84 -1.69 5.61
C GLY A 55 -0.67 -1.51 5.72
N PHE A 56 -1.45 -2.24 4.91
CA PHE A 56 -2.92 -2.23 5.01
C PHE A 56 -3.40 -2.81 6.35
N ILE A 57 -2.79 -3.88 6.84
CA ILE A 57 -3.12 -4.45 8.16
C ILE A 57 -2.91 -3.39 9.25
N LEU A 58 -1.76 -2.70 9.26
CA LEU A 58 -1.47 -1.64 10.23
C LEU A 58 -2.42 -0.45 10.08
N TYR A 59 -2.78 -0.09 8.86
CA TYR A 59 -3.82 0.92 8.59
C TYR A 59 -5.16 0.52 9.21
N LYS A 60 -5.59 -0.74 9.09
CA LYS A 60 -6.82 -1.23 9.73
C LYS A 60 -6.73 -1.26 11.26
N LYS A 61 -5.52 -1.38 11.81
CA LYS A 61 -5.22 -1.23 13.25
C LYS A 61 -5.03 0.23 13.69
N VAL A 62 -5.23 1.21 12.79
CA VAL A 62 -5.07 2.66 13.07
C VAL A 62 -3.61 3.05 13.39
N GLU A 63 -2.64 2.21 13.03
CA GLU A 63 -1.21 2.46 13.22
C GLU A 63 -0.61 3.19 12.00
N PHE A 64 -1.11 4.39 11.71
CA PHE A 64 -0.85 5.11 10.46
C PHE A 64 0.63 5.36 10.16
N ASN A 65 1.42 5.76 11.16
CA ASN A 65 2.86 6.02 10.97
C ASN A 65 3.61 4.76 10.50
N LYS A 66 3.34 3.61 11.13
CA LYS A 66 3.96 2.35 10.75
C LYS A 66 3.45 1.86 9.39
N ALA A 67 2.16 2.04 9.11
CA ALA A 67 1.60 1.72 7.79
C ALA A 67 2.30 2.52 6.67
N GLN A 68 2.52 3.83 6.87
CA GLN A 68 3.27 4.66 5.92
C GLN A 68 4.70 4.16 5.69
N GLU A 69 5.41 3.73 6.74
CA GLU A 69 6.74 3.14 6.60
C GLU A 69 6.74 1.89 5.72
N LEU A 70 5.75 1.01 5.90
CA LEU A 70 5.62 -0.20 5.10
C LEU A 70 5.28 0.10 3.64
N TYR A 71 4.42 1.09 3.38
CA TYR A 71 4.17 1.52 2.01
C TYR A 71 5.41 2.14 1.36
N ARG A 72 6.21 2.94 2.09
CA ARG A 72 7.51 3.45 1.61
C ARG A 72 8.50 2.34 1.29
N LYS A 73 8.55 1.27 2.11
CA LYS A 73 9.34 0.08 1.79
C LYS A 73 8.86 -0.58 0.50
N SER A 74 7.55 -0.74 0.32
CA SER A 74 6.97 -1.28 -0.92
C SER A 74 7.35 -0.44 -2.14
N MET A 75 7.18 0.89 -2.08
CA MET A 75 7.55 1.82 -3.16
C MET A 75 9.05 1.75 -3.49
N THR A 76 9.91 1.61 -2.48
CA THR A 76 11.36 1.48 -2.67
C THR A 76 11.74 0.18 -3.38
N LEU A 77 11.05 -0.92 -3.07
CA LEU A 77 11.31 -2.22 -3.66
C LEU A 77 10.77 -2.33 -5.08
N ASN A 78 9.59 -1.76 -5.33
CA ASN A 78 8.95 -1.74 -6.62
C ASN A 78 8.28 -0.37 -6.87
N PRO A 79 9.01 0.57 -7.51
CA PRO A 79 8.48 1.90 -7.84
C PRO A 79 7.32 1.89 -8.84
N SER A 80 7.06 0.77 -9.51
CA SER A 80 5.92 0.60 -10.42
C SER A 80 4.71 -0.07 -9.77
N PHE A 81 4.76 -0.33 -8.46
CA PHE A 81 3.64 -0.95 -7.75
C PHE A 81 2.61 0.10 -7.31
N ALA A 82 1.68 0.43 -8.20
CA ALA A 82 0.66 1.46 -8.00
C ALA A 82 -0.13 1.34 -6.68
N PRO A 83 -0.54 0.14 -6.19
CA PRO A 83 -1.29 0.02 -4.94
C PRO A 83 -0.60 0.62 -3.72
N ALA A 84 0.74 0.62 -3.67
CA ALA A 84 1.48 1.20 -2.54
C ALA A 84 1.37 2.73 -2.50
N TYR A 85 1.40 3.38 -3.67
CA TYR A 85 1.18 4.81 -3.79
C TYR A 85 -0.27 5.18 -3.43
N TYR A 86 -1.24 4.43 -3.95
CA TYR A 86 -2.65 4.63 -3.61
C TYR A 86 -2.88 4.56 -2.10
N ASN A 87 -2.44 3.47 -1.46
CA ASN A 87 -2.66 3.27 -0.03
C ASN A 87 -1.93 4.30 0.84
N HIS A 88 -0.71 4.71 0.47
CA HIS A 88 0.00 5.79 1.18
C HIS A 88 -0.72 7.13 1.02
N GLY A 89 -1.23 7.42 -0.19
CA GLY A 89 -2.04 8.59 -0.48
C GLY A 89 -3.34 8.65 0.32
N VAL A 90 -4.03 7.51 0.46
CA VAL A 90 -5.24 7.40 1.30
C VAL A 90 -4.95 7.69 2.77
N ILE A 91 -3.82 7.22 3.31
CA ILE A 91 -3.42 7.58 4.68
C ILE A 91 -3.14 9.08 4.78
N ASN A 92 -2.40 9.65 3.84
CA ASN A 92 -2.09 11.08 3.83
C ASN A 92 -3.37 11.93 3.78
N TYR A 93 -4.35 11.53 2.97
CA TYR A 93 -5.65 12.18 2.91
C TYR A 93 -6.35 12.17 4.27
N ARG A 94 -6.37 11.01 4.94
CA ARG A 94 -6.99 10.87 6.28
C ARG A 94 -6.29 11.67 7.37
N LEU A 95 -4.99 11.90 7.22
CA LEU A 95 -4.20 12.74 8.12
C LEU A 95 -4.31 14.24 7.78
N GLY A 96 -5.10 14.62 6.76
CA GLY A 96 -5.23 16.01 6.29
C GLY A 96 -4.02 16.52 5.51
N LEU A 97 -3.08 15.64 5.15
CA LEU A 97 -1.88 15.97 4.37
C LEU A 97 -2.20 15.96 2.87
N PHE A 98 -3.12 16.82 2.45
CA PHE A 98 -3.73 16.75 1.11
C PHE A 98 -2.73 16.93 -0.04
N GLU A 99 -1.71 17.79 0.10
CA GLU A 99 -0.65 17.92 -0.91
C GLU A 99 0.12 16.61 -1.12
N SER A 100 0.44 15.92 -0.02
CA SER A 100 1.13 14.62 -0.08
C SER A 100 0.21 13.55 -0.66
N ALA A 101 -1.08 13.55 -0.29
CA ALA A 101 -2.07 12.63 -0.82
C ALA A 101 -2.20 12.77 -2.34
N VAL A 102 -2.38 13.99 -2.85
CA VAL A 102 -2.46 14.26 -4.30
C VAL A 102 -1.20 13.79 -5.02
N LYS A 103 0.00 14.04 -4.47
CA LYS A 103 1.26 13.59 -5.08
C LYS A 103 1.31 12.07 -5.24
N ASP A 104 0.96 11.32 -4.20
CA ASP A 104 1.00 9.86 -4.24
C ASP A 104 -0.09 9.30 -5.16
N LEU A 105 -1.32 9.82 -5.07
CA LEU A 105 -2.45 9.36 -5.88
C LEU A 105 -2.27 9.68 -7.37
N ARG A 106 -1.66 10.81 -7.73
CA ARG A 106 -1.24 11.08 -9.10
C ARG A 106 -0.26 10.03 -9.62
N THR A 107 0.67 9.59 -8.77
CA THR A 107 1.61 8.52 -9.15
C THR A 107 0.87 7.19 -9.35
N ALA A 108 -0.08 6.85 -8.48
CA ALA A 108 -0.90 5.65 -8.65
C ALA A 108 -1.71 5.67 -9.95
N VAL A 109 -2.36 6.79 -10.29
CA VAL A 109 -3.10 6.98 -11.54
C VAL A 109 -2.17 6.94 -12.76
N LEU A 110 -0.96 7.49 -12.68
CA LEU A 110 0.00 7.42 -13.78
C LEU A 110 0.42 5.97 -14.09
N LEU A 111 0.58 5.15 -13.04
CA LEU A 111 0.98 3.75 -13.18
C LEU A 111 -0.17 2.85 -13.65
N GLU A 112 -1.40 3.12 -13.20
CA GLU A 112 -2.61 2.37 -13.57
C GLU A 112 -3.79 3.31 -13.90
N PRO A 113 -3.78 3.96 -15.08
CA PRO A 113 -4.76 5.00 -15.42
C PRO A 113 -6.19 4.51 -15.58
N GLN A 114 -6.38 3.20 -15.81
CA GLN A 114 -7.70 2.57 -15.93
C GLN A 114 -8.31 2.17 -14.57
N ASN A 115 -7.58 2.33 -13.47
CA ASN A 115 -8.09 1.99 -12.14
C ASN A 115 -8.98 3.13 -11.60
N SER A 116 -10.29 2.93 -11.62
CA SER A 116 -11.26 3.94 -11.22
C SER A 116 -11.14 4.34 -9.75
N GLU A 117 -10.74 3.43 -8.86
CA GLU A 117 -10.55 3.73 -7.43
C GLU A 117 -9.40 4.74 -7.23
N PHE A 118 -8.34 4.63 -8.03
CA PHE A 118 -7.21 5.56 -7.95
C PHE A 118 -7.60 6.95 -8.47
N VAL A 119 -8.37 6.99 -9.56
CA VAL A 119 -8.89 8.24 -10.14
C VAL A 119 -9.84 8.93 -9.16
N THR A 120 -10.75 8.19 -8.52
CA THR A 120 -11.65 8.72 -7.49
C THR A 120 -10.87 9.26 -6.30
N GLY A 121 -9.91 8.49 -5.76
CA GLY A 121 -9.10 8.95 -4.63
C GLY A 121 -8.30 10.21 -4.94
N LEU A 122 -7.74 10.30 -6.15
CA LEU A 122 -7.06 11.51 -6.63
C LEU A 122 -8.02 12.71 -6.65
N HIS A 123 -9.20 12.53 -7.27
CA HIS A 123 -10.20 13.59 -7.37
C HIS A 123 -10.62 14.11 -5.99
N GLU A 124 -10.93 13.21 -5.05
CA GLU A 124 -11.29 13.56 -3.67
C GLU A 124 -10.17 14.36 -2.97
N SER A 125 -8.92 13.95 -3.18
CA SER A 125 -7.76 14.64 -2.59
C SER A 125 -7.53 16.02 -3.19
N GLU A 126 -7.77 16.19 -4.50
CA GLU A 126 -7.65 17.49 -5.17
C GLU A 126 -8.76 18.46 -4.74
N VAL A 127 -9.99 17.97 -4.55
CA VAL A 127 -11.10 18.76 -4.00
C VAL A 127 -10.74 19.26 -2.60
N ALA A 128 -10.33 18.36 -1.71
CA ALA A 128 -9.95 18.72 -0.34
C ALA A 128 -8.79 19.72 -0.30
N LEU A 129 -7.76 19.53 -1.14
CA LEU A 129 -6.64 20.46 -1.26
C LEU A 129 -7.09 21.85 -1.73
N ASN A 130 -8.00 21.92 -2.70
CA ASN A 130 -8.51 23.20 -3.19
C ASN A 130 -9.39 23.90 -2.17
N GLU A 131 -10.14 23.14 -1.36
CA GLU A 131 -10.93 23.70 -0.26
C GLU A 131 -10.04 24.30 0.82
N ILE A 132 -9.04 23.56 1.32
CA ILE A 132 -8.18 24.07 2.40
C ILE A 132 -7.43 25.33 1.96
N LYS A 133 -6.98 25.40 0.69
CA LYS A 133 -6.30 26.57 0.13
C LYS A 133 -7.15 27.84 0.09
N LYS A 134 -8.48 27.74 0.18
CA LYS A 134 -9.35 28.93 0.28
C LYS A 134 -9.24 29.62 1.64
N PHE A 135 -8.86 28.87 2.68
CA PHE A 135 -8.79 29.36 4.06
C PHE A 135 -7.39 29.83 4.47
N VAL A 136 -6.36 29.57 3.65
CA VAL A 136 -4.95 29.94 3.92
C VAL A 136 -4.51 31.13 3.03
N LYS A 137 -5.47 31.94 2.57
CA LYS A 137 -5.24 33.24 1.91
C LYS A 137 -5.35 34.36 2.92
#